data_AF-A0A9E5FGZ8-F1
#
_entry.id   AF-A0A9E5FGZ8-F1
#
_cell.length_a   1.000
_cell.length_b   1.000
_cell.length_c   1.000
_cell.angle_alpha   90.00
_cell.angle_beta   90.00
_cell.angle_gamma   90.00
#
_symmetry.space_group_name_H-M   'P 1'
#
loop_
_entity.id
_entity.type
_entity.pdbx_description
1 polymer ?
#
loop_
_entity_poly.entity_id
_entity_poly.type
_entity_poly.pdbx_seq_one_letter_code
_entity_poly.pdbx_strand_id
1 'polypeptide(L)'
;MDELELLTAVVAHPAEFEITLPGGLTMCRLDEDHYTVEYDHPTEDGEREWREKTFRDPRAAARFFVERRKAMKLGSDLAPVDDDDSEDDDA
;
A
#
# COMPACT_ATOMS: atom_id res chain seq x y z
N MET A 1 1.16 -13.26 -12.66
CA MET A 1 1.10 -11.79 -12.70
C MET A 1 1.52 -11.33 -11.32
N ASP A 2 2.52 -10.48 -11.23
CA ASP A 2 2.97 -9.94 -9.93
C ASP A 2 1.92 -8.96 -9.37
N GLU A 3 1.86 -8.80 -8.05
CA GLU A 3 0.93 -7.88 -7.38
C GLU A 3 1.06 -6.45 -7.92
N LEU A 4 2.29 -5.98 -8.16
CA LEU A 4 2.54 -4.65 -8.69
C LEU A 4 1.97 -4.50 -10.10
N GLU A 5 2.11 -5.53 -10.94
CA GLU A 5 1.58 -5.53 -12.31
C GLU A 5 0.05 -5.50 -12.30
N LEU A 6 -0.58 -6.29 -11.41
CA LEU A 6 -2.03 -6.30 -11.26
C LEU A 6 -2.55 -4.95 -10.79
N LEU A 7 -1.97 -4.37 -9.74
CA LEU A 7 -2.36 -3.06 -9.21
C LEU A 7 -2.17 -1.95 -10.25
N THR A 8 -1.06 -1.98 -10.98
CA THR A 8 -0.81 -1.03 -12.07
C THR A 8 -1.89 -1.15 -13.14
N ALA A 9 -2.26 -2.37 -13.54
CA ALA A 9 -3.29 -2.59 -14.56
C ALA A 9 -4.69 -2.16 -14.10
N VAL A 10 -5.03 -2.39 -12.82
CA VAL A 10 -6.32 -2.00 -12.24
C VAL A 10 -6.43 -0.47 -12.14
N VAL A 11 -5.41 0.20 -11.58
CA VAL A 11 -5.45 1.66 -11.38
C VAL A 11 -5.30 2.43 -12.69
N ALA A 12 -4.62 1.86 -13.68
CA ALA A 12 -4.53 2.46 -15.02
C ALA A 12 -5.84 2.37 -15.81
N HIS A 13 -6.82 1.57 -15.36
CA HIS A 13 -8.11 1.49 -16.04
C HIS A 13 -8.86 2.83 -15.88
N PRO A 14 -9.42 3.40 -16.96
CA PRO A 14 -10.08 4.73 -16.93
C PRO A 14 -11.43 4.76 -16.22
N ALA A 15 -11.87 3.64 -15.65
CA ALA A 15 -13.04 3.66 -14.78
C ALA A 15 -12.57 4.08 -13.39
N GLU A 16 -13.38 4.86 -12.68
CA GLU A 16 -13.11 5.46 -11.36
C GLU A 16 -12.96 4.38 -10.27
N PHE A 17 -11.97 3.50 -10.42
CA PHE A 17 -11.67 2.43 -9.48
C PHE A 17 -10.82 2.99 -8.36
N GLU A 18 -11.39 2.92 -7.16
CA GLU A 18 -10.70 3.18 -5.91
C GLU A 18 -10.35 1.84 -5.26
N ILE A 19 -9.07 1.69 -4.89
CA ILE A 19 -8.57 0.56 -4.11
C ILE A 19 -8.39 1.05 -2.68
N THR A 20 -9.33 0.70 -1.81
CA THR A 20 -9.29 1.07 -0.39
C THR A 20 -9.05 -0.16 0.48
N LEU A 21 -8.02 -0.09 1.32
CA LEU A 21 -7.71 -1.10 2.32
C LEU A 21 -8.16 -0.67 3.72
N PRO A 22 -8.62 -1.63 4.55
CA PRO A 22 -8.88 -1.34 5.95
C PRO A 22 -7.60 -0.86 6.62
N GLY A 23 -7.70 0.20 7.43
CA GLY A 23 -6.53 0.84 8.06
C GLY A 23 -6.15 2.19 7.44
N GLY A 24 -6.84 2.61 6.38
CA GLY A 24 -6.74 3.96 5.83
C GLY A 24 -5.65 4.12 4.79
N LEU A 25 -5.55 3.15 3.87
CA LEU A 25 -4.68 3.22 2.72
C LEU A 25 -5.53 3.07 1.46
N THR A 26 -5.58 4.13 0.65
CA THR A 26 -6.42 4.23 -0.53
C THR A 26 -5.58 4.63 -1.74
N MET A 27 -5.87 4.06 -2.90
CA MET A 27 -5.28 4.46 -4.17
C MET A 27 -6.36 4.57 -5.25
N CYS A 28 -6.35 5.65 -6.01
CA CYS A 28 -7.25 5.86 -7.13
C CYS A 28 -6.58 6.62 -8.27
N ARG A 29 -7.22 6.59 -9.44
CA ARG A 29 -6.87 7.43 -10.59
C ARG A 29 -7.78 8.64 -10.61
N LEU A 30 -7.20 9.84 -10.65
CA LEU A 30 -7.95 11.10 -10.73
C LEU A 30 -8.23 11.49 -12.19
N ASP A 31 -7.20 11.41 -13.03
CA ASP A 31 -7.26 11.83 -14.44
C ASP A 31 -6.36 10.94 -15.30
N GLU A 32 -6.28 11.24 -16.61
CA GLU A 32 -5.22 10.71 -17.46
C GLU A 32 -3.84 11.06 -16.88
N ASP A 33 -3.09 10.01 -16.57
CA ASP A 33 -1.78 10.08 -15.95
C ASP A 33 -1.72 10.82 -14.61
N HIS A 34 -2.79 10.81 -13.81
CA HIS A 34 -2.76 11.30 -12.43
C HIS A 34 -3.35 10.27 -11.48
N TYR A 35 -2.54 9.86 -10.50
CA TYR A 35 -2.86 8.82 -9.53
C TYR A 35 -2.59 9.36 -8.13
N THR A 36 -3.50 9.13 -7.19
CA THR A 36 -3.32 9.52 -5.79
C THR A 36 -3.25 8.29 -4.91
N VAL A 37 -2.40 8.39 -3.89
CA VAL A 37 -2.35 7.44 -2.78
C VAL A 37 -2.54 8.22 -1.50
N GLU A 38 -3.64 7.95 -0.81
CA GLU A 38 -3.96 8.49 0.51
C GLU A 38 -3.58 7.45 1.56
N TYR A 39 -2.89 7.88 2.60
CA TYR A 39 -2.40 6.99 3.64
C TYR A 39 -2.35 7.69 4.99
N ASP A 40 -2.69 6.93 6.02
CA ASP A 40 -2.47 7.31 7.41
C ASP A 40 -0.96 7.39 7.76
N HIS A 41 -0.55 8.43 8.48
CA HIS A 41 0.83 8.59 8.91
C HIS A 41 0.87 8.88 10.41
N PRO A 42 1.56 8.06 11.22
CA PRO A 42 1.75 8.37 12.63
C PRO A 42 2.67 9.57 12.75
N THR A 43 2.25 10.59 13.49
CA THR A 43 3.09 11.73 13.87
C THR A 43 3.95 11.38 15.08
N GLU A 44 4.97 12.19 15.35
CA GLU A 44 5.86 12.00 16.50
C GLU A 44 5.13 12.09 17.85
N ASP A 45 4.00 12.81 17.89
CA ASP A 45 3.11 12.96 19.05
C ASP A 45 2.11 11.79 19.21
N GLY A 46 2.18 10.78 18.34
CA GLY A 46 1.26 9.63 18.36
C GLY A 46 -0.13 9.92 17.79
N GLU A 47 -0.32 11.10 17.19
CA GLU A 47 -1.52 11.44 16.44
C GLU A 47 -1.47 10.82 15.03
N ARG A 48 -2.65 10.60 14.44
CA ARG A 48 -2.79 10.04 13.10
C ARG A 48 -3.10 11.15 12.12
N GLU A 49 -2.18 11.41 11.19
CA GLU A 49 -2.34 12.41 10.13
C GLU A 49 -2.61 11.73 8.79
N TRP A 50 -3.66 12.16 8.10
CA TRP A 50 -3.93 11.73 6.73
C TRP A 50 -3.03 12.48 5.75
N ARG A 51 -2.28 11.74 4.95
CA ARG A 51 -1.42 12.28 3.91
C ARG A 51 -1.85 11.78 2.54
N GLU A 52 -1.81 12.67 1.57
CA GLU A 52 -2.00 12.36 0.16
C GLU A 52 -0.67 12.49 -0.57
N LYS A 53 -0.42 11.59 -1.53
CA LYS A 53 0.66 11.74 -2.49
C LYS A 53 0.20 11.42 -3.90
N THR A 54 0.48 12.34 -4.83
CA THR A 54 0.13 12.22 -6.24
C THR A 54 1.32 11.72 -7.07
N PHE A 55 1.02 10.95 -8.11
CA PHE A 55 1.96 10.38 -9.06
C PHE A 55 1.46 10.57 -10.48
N ARG A 56 2.38 10.69 -11.44
CA ARG A 56 2.06 10.69 -12.87
C ARG A 56 2.26 9.35 -13.57
N ASP A 57 2.83 8.39 -12.85
CA ASP A 57 3.12 7.05 -13.35
C ASP A 57 2.34 6.04 -12.51
N PRO A 58 1.49 5.19 -13.12
CA PRO A 58 0.66 4.24 -12.39
C PRO A 58 1.51 3.21 -11.65
N ARG A 59 2.66 2.84 -12.20
CA ARG A 59 3.56 1.85 -11.60
C ARG A 59 4.24 2.41 -10.36
N ALA A 60 4.60 3.70 -10.37
CA ALA A 60 5.15 4.40 -9.21
C ALA A 60 4.10 4.55 -8.10
N ALA A 61 2.85 4.86 -8.45
CA ALA A 61 1.74 4.91 -7.50
C ALA A 61 1.51 3.53 -6.84
N ALA A 62 1.40 2.48 -7.66
CA ALA A 62 1.20 1.12 -7.19
C ALA A 62 2.37 0.63 -6.33
N ARG A 63 3.62 0.95 -6.70
CA ARG A 63 4.80 0.62 -5.89
C ARG A 63 4.74 1.29 -4.53
N PHE A 64 4.45 2.59 -4.49
CA PHE A 64 4.33 3.33 -3.24
C PHE A 64 3.20 2.79 -2.35
N PHE A 65 2.06 2.45 -2.95
CA PHE A 65 0.94 1.83 -2.25
C PHE A 65 1.34 0.49 -1.60
N VAL A 66 2.04 -0.39 -2.32
CA VAL A 66 2.54 -1.67 -1.77
C VAL A 66 3.54 -1.44 -0.64
N GLU A 67 4.49 -0.49 -0.81
CA GLU A 67 5.45 -0.13 0.22
C GLU A 67 4.75 0.39 1.50
N ARG A 68 3.71 1.22 1.36
CA ARG A 68 2.91 1.70 2.49
C ARG A 68 2.07 0.61 3.14
N ARG A 69 1.43 -0.25 2.35
CA ARG A 69 0.67 -1.41 2.87
C ARG A 69 1.55 -2.27 3.78
N LYS A 70 2.77 -2.57 3.33
CA LYS A 70 3.77 -3.34 4.09
C LYS A 70 4.21 -2.61 5.36
N ALA A 71 4.54 -1.32 5.26
CA ALA A 71 4.95 -0.52 6.42
C ALA A 71 3.86 -0.43 7.50
N MET A 72 2.59 -0.38 7.09
CA MET A 72 1.43 -0.34 7.97
C MET A 72 0.94 -1.72 8.41
N LYS A 73 1.56 -2.81 7.93
CA LYS A 73 1.14 -4.20 8.19
C LYS A 73 -0.34 -4.46 7.88
N LEU A 74 -0.87 -3.80 6.84
CA LEU A 74 -2.26 -3.97 6.41
C LEU A 74 -2.39 -5.22 5.54
N GLY A 75 -3.35 -6.08 5.87
CA GLY A 75 -3.60 -7.31 5.11
C GLY A 75 -2.56 -8.43 5.34
N SER A 76 -1.89 -8.46 6.50
CA SER A 76 -0.91 -9.49 6.88
C SER A 76 -1.45 -10.94 7.02
N ASP A 77 -2.64 -11.25 6.50
CA ASP A 77 -3.07 -12.65 6.32
C ASP A 77 -2.24 -13.37 5.22
N LEU A 78 -1.47 -12.60 4.43
CA LEU A 78 -0.52 -13.09 3.42
C LEU A 78 0.91 -12.59 3.65
N ALA A 79 1.35 -12.44 4.90
CA ALA A 79 2.79 -12.38 5.12
C ALA A 79 3.38 -13.77 4.80
N PRO A 80 4.44 -13.92 4.00
CA PRO A 80 5.25 -15.12 4.13
C PRO A 80 5.67 -15.16 5.60
N VAL A 81 5.42 -16.29 6.23
CA VAL A 81 6.09 -16.65 7.47
C VAL A 81 7.58 -16.55 7.12
N ASP A 82 8.23 -15.47 7.51
CA ASP A 82 9.66 -15.54 7.77
C ASP A 82 9.76 -16.54 8.91
N ASP A 83 10.01 -17.78 8.48
CA ASP A 83 10.42 -18.93 9.26
C ASP A 83 11.78 -18.56 9.86
N ASP A 84 11.78 -17.62 10.83
CA ASP A 84 12.87 -17.52 11.78
C ASP A 84 12.58 -18.55 12.86
N ASP A 85 12.80 -19.80 12.46
CA ASP A 85 13.01 -20.95 13.31
C ASP A 85 14.28 -20.66 14.14
N SER A 86 14.09 -19.90 15.21
CA SER A 86 15.05 -19.80 16.30
C SER A 86 14.45 -20.59 17.47
N GLU A 87 14.52 -21.94 17.37
CA GLU A 87 14.55 -22.83 18.53
C GLU A 87 15.74 -22.42 19.42
N ASP A 88 15.52 -21.50 20.36
CA ASP A 88 16.42 -21.30 21.49
C ASP A 88 16.11 -22.40 22.51
N ASP A 89 16.79 -23.53 22.31
CA ASP A 89 17.12 -24.53 23.30
C ASP A 89 17.81 -23.85 24.49
N ASP A 90 17.14 -23.69 25.64
CA ASP A 90 17.84 -23.68 26.94
C ASP A 90 16.93 -23.97 28.14
N ALA A 91 17.39 -24.98 28.91
CA ALA A 91 17.15 -25.32 30.33
C ALA A 91 15.99 -26.25 30.74
#